data_AF-Q31K39-F1
#
_entry.id   AF-Q31K39-F1
#
_cell.length_a   1.000
_cell.length_b   1.000
_cell.length_c   1.000
_cell.angle_alpha   90.00
_cell.angle_beta   90.00
_cell.angle_gamma   90.00
#
_symmetry.space_group_name_H-M   'P 1'
#
loop_
_entity.id
_entity.type
_entity.pdbx_description
1 polymer ?
#
loop_
_entity_poly.entity_id
_entity_poly.type
_entity_poly.pdbx_seq_one_letter_code
_entity_poly.pdbx_strand_id
1 'polypeptide(L)'
;MSIPKFALFEQGLPLGRATEAERLQHCLEQDGDCLIAGVPRSGRTALVRAVTQVLGGYCLEVDCLRATNNPRFLALYLDAIATAFTAPPERDQLREWAAEHRVGIQESATTFKFELGASSRERQLSHAILALPQLLAERFEQRVVVMFRNFSHLQTWDRKGHWETQLRSEIARQTQVCYALIATAAEPWAIASGLEIITLHPLSQATVEQWLNQQFADWGRSFSPDAIQAFWAATQGHPGETETLARRLWLLQPSPTIERSQVEVAIASLLEDLALTFESLLLLLPTSQVRLLESLAIDPTSSPQAGHYIQKHQLSRGGGLQGALNSLMQKGLIYGPESGYRLALPLFGQWLQRRVG
;
A
#
# COMPACT_ATOMS: atom_id res chain seq x y z
N MET A 1 15.48 -6.45 27.13
CA MET A 1 14.36 -7.07 26.39
C MET A 1 14.43 -6.63 24.94
N SER A 2 14.46 -7.55 23.99
CA SER A 2 14.34 -7.21 22.56
C SER A 2 12.93 -6.69 22.30
N ILE A 3 12.78 -5.62 21.53
CA ILE A 3 11.48 -5.12 21.10
C ILE A 3 10.87 -6.21 20.19
N PRO A 4 9.68 -6.75 20.49
CA PRO A 4 9.02 -7.67 19.59
C PRO A 4 8.85 -6.98 18.25
N LYS A 5 9.39 -7.60 17.20
CA LYS A 5 9.02 -7.24 15.85
C LYS A 5 7.61 -7.79 15.69
N PHE A 6 6.59 -7.01 16.05
CA PHE A 6 5.17 -7.28 15.73
C PHE A 6 4.91 -7.24 14.20
N ALA A 7 5.89 -7.72 13.43
CA ALA A 7 5.81 -7.86 12.01
C ALA A 7 4.70 -8.87 11.72
N LEU A 8 3.68 -8.44 10.98
CA LEU A 8 2.63 -9.31 10.48
C LEU A 8 3.17 -10.14 9.31
N PHE A 9 4.21 -10.91 9.59
CA PHE A 9 4.80 -11.85 8.66
C PHE A 9 4.87 -13.22 9.32
N GLU A 10 4.54 -14.25 8.55
CA GLU A 10 4.72 -15.65 8.90
C GLU A 10 5.53 -16.29 7.77
N GLN A 11 6.66 -16.91 8.11
CA GLN A 11 7.57 -17.57 7.14
C GLN A 11 8.04 -16.67 5.98
N GLY A 12 8.15 -15.36 6.20
CA GLY A 12 8.61 -14.39 5.19
C GLY A 12 7.49 -13.80 4.32
N LEU A 13 6.25 -14.29 4.44
CA LEU A 13 5.06 -13.73 3.79
C LEU A 13 4.22 -12.92 4.76
N PRO A 14 3.43 -11.93 4.30
CA PRO A 14 2.47 -11.26 5.17
C PRO A 14 1.44 -12.26 5.74
N LEU A 15 1.10 -12.10 7.02
CA LEU A 15 0.19 -12.98 7.75
C LEU A 15 -1.14 -13.17 7.00
N GLY A 16 -1.58 -14.43 6.88
CA GLY A 16 -2.88 -14.78 6.28
C GLY A 16 -2.99 -14.48 4.79
N ARG A 17 -1.88 -14.32 4.07
CA ARG A 17 -1.83 -14.02 2.63
C ARG A 17 -1.34 -15.16 1.75
N ALA A 18 -1.45 -16.40 2.20
CA ALA A 18 -0.95 -17.55 1.44
C ALA A 18 -1.60 -17.65 0.05
N THR A 19 -2.93 -17.54 -0.03
CA THR A 19 -3.66 -17.61 -1.30
C THR A 19 -3.32 -16.43 -2.23
N GLU A 20 -3.23 -15.21 -1.70
CA GLU A 20 -2.83 -14.05 -2.50
C GLU A 20 -1.36 -14.12 -2.95
N ALA A 21 -0.49 -14.72 -2.14
CA ALA A 21 0.90 -14.97 -2.50
C ALA A 21 1.02 -16.01 -3.62
N GLU A 22 0.28 -17.12 -3.53
CA GLU A 22 0.23 -18.14 -4.59
C GLU A 22 -0.26 -17.56 -5.92
N ARG A 23 -1.33 -16.76 -5.91
CA ARG A 23 -1.82 -16.08 -7.12
C ARG A 23 -0.79 -15.12 -7.70
N LEU A 24 -0.14 -14.32 -6.84
CA LEU A 24 0.90 -13.40 -7.28
C LEU A 24 2.10 -14.15 -7.86
N GLN A 25 2.52 -15.22 -7.18
CA GLN A 25 3.62 -16.06 -7.64
C GLN A 25 3.31 -16.63 -9.02
N HIS A 26 2.13 -17.23 -9.20
CA HIS A 26 1.71 -17.77 -10.49
C HIS A 26 1.69 -16.70 -11.59
N CYS A 27 1.16 -15.51 -11.28
CA CYS A 27 1.15 -14.39 -12.23
C CYS A 27 2.57 -13.99 -12.67
N LEU A 28 3.49 -13.83 -11.72
CA LEU A 28 4.88 -13.43 -12.00
C LEU A 28 5.69 -14.54 -12.68
N GLU A 29 5.38 -15.81 -12.44
CA GLU A 29 6.01 -16.95 -13.12
C GLU A 29 5.62 -17.04 -14.60
N GLN A 30 4.46 -16.50 -14.97
CA GLN A 30 3.96 -16.40 -16.36
C GLN A 30 4.32 -15.06 -17.01
N ASP A 31 5.28 -14.32 -16.44
CA ASP A 31 5.69 -12.98 -16.87
C ASP A 31 4.52 -11.97 -16.94
N GLY A 32 3.49 -12.18 -16.11
CA GLY A 32 2.27 -11.38 -16.09
C GLY A 32 2.38 -10.12 -15.24
N ASP A 33 1.64 -9.09 -15.66
CA ASP A 33 1.43 -7.87 -14.87
C ASP A 33 0.24 -8.04 -13.93
N CYS A 34 0.29 -7.36 -12.78
CA CYS A 34 -0.77 -7.42 -11.78
C CYS A 34 -1.08 -6.06 -11.13
N LEU A 35 -2.28 -5.96 -10.57
CA LEU A 35 -2.68 -4.89 -9.66
C LEU A 35 -2.99 -5.48 -8.28
N ILE A 36 -2.32 -4.95 -7.26
CA ILE A 36 -2.54 -5.32 -5.87
C ILE A 36 -3.40 -4.25 -5.22
N ALA A 37 -4.68 -4.58 -5.02
CA ALA A 37 -5.68 -3.73 -4.41
C ALA A 37 -5.76 -3.96 -2.89
N GLY A 38 -6.15 -2.93 -2.14
CA GLY A 38 -6.36 -3.03 -0.70
C GLY A 38 -6.10 -1.71 0.01
N VAL A 39 -6.63 -1.54 1.21
CA VAL A 39 -6.52 -0.27 1.95
C VAL A 39 -5.08 0.03 2.40
N PRO A 40 -4.75 1.26 2.82
CA PRO A 40 -3.45 1.57 3.43
C PRO A 40 -3.07 0.57 4.54
N ARG A 41 -1.80 0.18 4.59
CA ARG A 41 -1.25 -0.79 5.57
C ARG A 41 -1.92 -2.18 5.56
N SER A 42 -2.54 -2.60 4.45
CA SER A 42 -3.06 -3.97 4.26
C SER A 42 -1.98 -5.03 3.93
N GLY A 43 -0.76 -4.61 3.64
CA GLY A 43 0.36 -5.51 3.30
C GLY A 43 0.71 -5.59 1.80
N ARG A 44 0.09 -4.77 0.94
CA ARG A 44 0.28 -4.81 -0.53
C ARG A 44 1.76 -4.83 -0.98
N THR A 45 2.53 -3.84 -0.54
CA THR A 45 3.96 -3.72 -0.87
C THR A 45 4.79 -4.87 -0.27
N ALA A 46 4.44 -5.29 0.95
CA ALA A 46 5.12 -6.40 1.62
C ALA A 46 4.90 -7.73 0.89
N LEU A 47 3.70 -7.96 0.36
CA LEU A 47 3.36 -9.15 -0.41
C LEU A 47 4.20 -9.23 -1.69
N VAL A 48 4.23 -8.16 -2.48
CA VAL A 48 5.03 -8.11 -3.72
C VAL A 48 6.50 -8.37 -3.42
N ARG A 49 7.07 -7.65 -2.44
CA ARG A 49 8.47 -7.83 -2.05
C ARG A 49 8.77 -9.27 -1.63
N ALA A 50 7.92 -9.87 -0.81
CA ALA A 50 8.12 -11.23 -0.31
C ALA A 50 8.05 -12.26 -1.45
N VAL A 51 7.06 -12.16 -2.34
CA VAL A 51 6.92 -13.09 -3.47
C VAL A 51 8.07 -12.92 -4.46
N THR A 52 8.46 -11.69 -4.80
CA THR A 52 9.63 -11.43 -5.66
C THR A 52 10.91 -12.03 -5.06
N GLN A 53 11.10 -11.91 -3.74
CA GLN A 53 12.23 -12.50 -3.04
C GLN A 53 12.22 -14.04 -3.08
N VAL A 54 11.05 -14.67 -2.90
CA VAL A 54 10.89 -16.14 -3.03
C VAL A 54 11.24 -16.62 -4.44
N LEU A 55 10.89 -15.83 -5.46
CA LEU A 55 11.24 -16.10 -6.86
C LEU A 55 12.71 -15.78 -7.21
N GLY A 56 13.50 -15.27 -6.26
CA GLY A 56 14.89 -14.88 -6.49
C GLY A 56 15.06 -13.70 -7.45
N GLY A 57 14.04 -12.87 -7.63
CA GLY A 57 14.05 -11.71 -8.52
C GLY A 57 14.40 -10.39 -7.82
N TYR A 58 14.59 -9.33 -8.61
CA TYR A 58 14.77 -7.97 -8.12
C TYR A 58 13.44 -7.24 -8.02
N CYS A 59 13.22 -6.49 -6.94
CA CYS A 59 12.02 -5.67 -6.76
C CYS A 59 12.40 -4.18 -6.84
N LEU A 60 11.93 -3.48 -7.88
CA LEU A 60 12.12 -2.04 -8.06
C LEU A 60 10.93 -1.29 -7.49
N GLU A 61 11.13 -0.55 -6.39
CA GLU A 61 10.03 0.20 -5.75
C GLU A 61 10.02 1.66 -6.19
N VAL A 62 9.03 2.05 -6.99
CA VAL A 62 8.90 3.41 -7.50
C VAL A 62 7.70 4.09 -6.85
N ASP A 63 7.96 5.18 -6.11
CA ASP A 63 6.90 5.97 -5.48
C ASP A 63 6.46 7.12 -6.38
N CYS A 64 5.38 6.91 -7.14
CA CYS A 64 4.86 7.88 -8.08
C CYS A 64 4.28 9.14 -7.40
N LEU A 65 4.01 9.11 -6.09
CA LEU A 65 3.64 10.30 -5.32
C LEU A 65 4.78 11.34 -5.31
N ARG A 66 6.04 10.89 -5.38
CA ARG A 66 7.22 11.76 -5.42
C ARG A 66 7.55 12.26 -6.82
N ALA A 67 6.89 11.71 -7.85
CA ALA A 67 7.09 12.10 -9.23
C ALA A 67 6.22 13.33 -9.54
N THR A 68 6.82 14.51 -9.60
CA THR A 68 6.14 15.78 -9.90
C THR A 68 6.18 16.15 -11.39
N ASN A 69 7.06 15.50 -12.16
CA ASN A 69 7.25 15.65 -13.60
C ASN A 69 8.04 14.44 -14.15
N ASN A 70 8.22 14.36 -15.48
CA ASN A 70 8.95 13.28 -16.14
C ASN A 70 10.42 13.14 -15.65
N PRO A 71 11.27 14.18 -15.63
CA PRO A 71 12.64 14.06 -15.12
C PRO A 71 12.70 13.51 -13.69
N ARG A 72 11.78 13.94 -12.82
CA ARG A 72 11.72 13.46 -11.43
C ARG A 72 11.30 11.99 -11.37
N PHE A 73 10.36 11.56 -12.20
CA PHE A 73 10.03 10.14 -12.32
C PHE A 73 11.25 9.32 -12.71
N LEU A 74 11.96 9.72 -13.77
CA LEU A 74 13.12 8.98 -14.28
C LEU A 74 14.24 8.88 -13.23
N ALA A 75 14.46 9.94 -12.46
CA ALA A 75 15.39 9.91 -11.32
C ALA A 75 14.96 8.89 -10.26
N LEU A 76 13.67 8.86 -9.90
CA LEU A 76 13.14 7.88 -8.93
C LEU A 76 13.23 6.44 -9.46
N TYR A 77 13.04 6.25 -10.76
CA TYR A 77 13.17 4.96 -11.44
C TYR A 77 14.61 4.44 -11.38
N LEU A 78 15.58 5.30 -11.70
CA LEU A 78 17.00 5.01 -11.59
C LEU A 78 17.45 4.78 -10.14
N ASP A 79 16.94 5.56 -9.18
CA ASP A 79 17.18 5.34 -7.76
C ASP A 79 16.67 3.95 -7.31
N ALA A 80 15.50 3.52 -7.80
CA ALA A 80 14.95 2.19 -7.51
C ALA A 80 15.85 1.09 -8.07
N ILE A 81 16.34 1.23 -9.31
CA ILE A 81 17.32 0.32 -9.93
C ILE A 81 18.60 0.27 -9.10
N ALA A 82 19.19 1.42 -8.77
CA ALA A 82 20.41 1.49 -7.96
C ALA A 82 20.24 0.89 -6.55
N THR A 83 19.03 0.89 -6.00
CA THR A 83 18.72 0.32 -4.70
C THR A 83 18.61 -1.20 -4.75
N ALA A 84 18.04 -1.75 -5.83
CA ALA A 84 17.87 -3.19 -5.99
C ALA A 84 19.15 -3.90 -6.43
N PHE A 85 19.90 -3.26 -7.34
CA PHE A 85 21.13 -3.80 -7.92
C PHE A 85 22.34 -3.29 -7.15
N THR A 86 22.86 -4.11 -6.23
CA THR A 86 23.92 -3.75 -5.27
C THR A 86 25.20 -4.57 -5.37
N ALA A 87 25.17 -5.73 -6.03
CA ALA A 87 26.36 -6.57 -6.14
C ALA A 87 27.42 -5.92 -7.04
N PRO A 88 28.72 -6.21 -6.84
CA PRO A 88 29.79 -5.64 -7.66
C PRO A 88 29.58 -5.75 -9.19
N PRO A 89 29.24 -6.92 -9.78
CA PRO A 89 29.03 -7.00 -11.24
C PRO A 89 27.80 -6.20 -11.71
N GLU A 90 26.79 -6.05 -10.86
CA GLU A 90 25.63 -5.22 -11.15
C GLU A 90 25.99 -3.74 -11.16
N ARG A 91 26.82 -3.29 -10.20
CA ARG A 91 27.35 -1.92 -10.16
C ARG A 91 28.19 -1.61 -11.39
N ASP A 92 29.04 -2.54 -11.82
CA ASP A 92 29.86 -2.38 -13.02
C ASP A 92 28.97 -2.18 -14.26
N GLN A 93 27.93 -3.02 -14.43
CA GLN A 93 26.97 -2.90 -15.52
C GLN A 93 26.23 -1.54 -15.53
N LEU A 94 25.85 -1.04 -14.35
CA LEU A 94 25.21 0.27 -14.23
C LEU A 94 26.16 1.42 -14.58
N ARG A 95 27.46 1.31 -14.26
CA ARG A 95 28.47 2.31 -14.65
C ARG A 95 28.70 2.32 -16.15
N GLU A 96 28.79 1.15 -16.78
CA GLU A 96 28.91 1.02 -18.24
C GLU A 96 27.72 1.66 -18.95
N TRP A 97 26.50 1.32 -18.51
CA TRP A 97 25.28 1.90 -19.05
C TRP A 97 25.24 3.43 -18.90
N ALA A 98 25.62 3.95 -17.73
CA ALA A 98 25.65 5.39 -17.49
C ALA A 98 26.68 6.12 -18.37
N ALA A 99 27.85 5.52 -18.58
CA ALA A 99 28.88 6.08 -19.46
C ALA A 99 28.40 6.14 -20.92
N GLU A 100 27.75 5.08 -21.41
CA GLU A 100 27.15 5.02 -22.75
C GLU A 100 26.10 6.12 -22.96
N HIS A 101 25.23 6.31 -21.97
CA HIS A 101 24.11 7.25 -22.03
C HIS A 101 24.45 8.66 -21.51
N ARG A 102 25.70 8.89 -21.09
CA ARG A 102 26.21 10.16 -20.52
C ARG A 102 25.40 10.63 -19.31
N VAL A 103 25.04 9.70 -18.43
CA VAL A 103 24.40 9.96 -17.14
C VAL A 103 25.50 10.05 -16.07
N GLY A 104 25.44 11.08 -15.21
CA GLY A 104 26.39 11.21 -14.11
C GLY A 104 26.14 10.15 -13.04
N ILE A 105 27.18 9.73 -12.32
CA ILE A 105 27.06 8.87 -11.15
C ILE A 105 27.76 9.54 -9.98
N GLN A 106 27.03 9.66 -8.86
CA GLN A 106 27.58 9.96 -7.56
C GLN A 106 27.75 8.66 -6.78
N GLU A 107 29.00 8.25 -6.55
CA GLU A 107 29.33 7.03 -5.84
C GLU A 107 30.21 7.30 -4.62
N SER A 108 29.85 6.69 -3.49
CA SER A 108 30.60 6.66 -2.24
C SER A 108 30.48 5.27 -1.61
N ALA A 109 31.19 5.04 -0.49
CA ALA A 109 31.18 3.74 0.19
C ALA A 109 29.76 3.24 0.58
N THR A 110 28.78 4.13 0.69
CA THR A 110 27.40 3.79 1.10
C THR A 110 26.33 4.25 0.11
N THR A 111 26.72 4.91 -0.98
CA THR A 111 25.77 5.57 -1.89
C THR A 111 26.15 5.31 -3.33
N PHE A 112 25.18 4.92 -4.15
CA PHE A 112 25.29 4.88 -5.61
C PHE A 112 24.05 5.56 -6.18
N LYS A 113 24.21 6.72 -6.80
CA LYS A 113 23.10 7.54 -7.32
C LYS A 113 23.38 8.04 -8.71
N PHE A 114 22.34 8.10 -9.53
CA PHE A 114 22.40 8.68 -10.86
C PHE A 114 22.11 10.19 -10.79
N GLU A 115 22.84 10.96 -11.58
CA GLU A 115 22.65 12.39 -11.76
C GLU A 115 22.17 12.66 -13.19
N LEU A 116 20.88 12.97 -13.32
CA LEU A 116 20.29 13.40 -14.58
C LEU A 116 20.57 14.89 -14.78
N GLY A 117 21.46 15.20 -15.74
CA GLY A 117 21.69 16.57 -16.18
C GLY A 117 20.53 17.13 -17.02
N ALA A 118 20.44 18.45 -17.12
CA ALA A 118 19.54 19.10 -18.08
C ALA A 118 20.05 18.81 -19.51
N SER A 119 19.47 17.82 -20.17
CA SER A 119 19.92 17.40 -21.50
C SER A 119 18.91 17.77 -22.59
N SER A 120 19.41 18.11 -23.77
CA SER A 120 18.62 18.33 -24.98
C SER A 120 18.08 17.03 -25.61
N ARG A 121 18.39 15.86 -25.02
CA ARG A 121 18.02 14.51 -25.49
C ARG A 121 17.07 13.77 -24.54
N GLU A 122 16.24 14.51 -23.81
CA GLU A 122 15.35 13.97 -22.77
C GLU A 122 14.53 12.76 -23.23
N ARG A 123 14.00 12.78 -24.46
CA ARG A 123 13.19 11.67 -24.99
C ARG A 123 13.99 10.37 -25.21
N GLN A 124 15.20 10.47 -25.77
CA GLN A 124 16.07 9.30 -25.98
C GLN A 124 16.51 8.72 -24.65
N LEU A 125 16.88 9.58 -23.70
CA LEU A 125 17.28 9.17 -22.36
C LEU A 125 16.12 8.53 -21.60
N SER A 126 14.90 9.05 -21.75
CA SER A 126 13.70 8.46 -21.15
C SER A 126 13.48 7.02 -21.62
N HIS A 127 13.62 6.75 -22.92
CA HIS A 127 13.50 5.41 -23.48
C HIS A 127 14.57 4.47 -22.92
N ALA A 128 15.83 4.90 -22.92
CA ALA A 128 16.94 4.10 -22.39
C ALA A 128 16.77 3.75 -20.90
N ILE A 129 16.29 4.70 -20.08
CA ILE A 129 16.04 4.47 -18.65
C ILE A 129 14.90 3.47 -18.44
N LEU A 130 13.80 3.59 -19.18
CA LEU A 130 12.66 2.68 -19.05
C LEU A 130 13.00 1.26 -19.52
N ALA A 131 13.91 1.12 -20.50
CA ALA A 131 14.39 -0.16 -21.00
C ALA A 131 15.46 -0.83 -20.12
N LEU A 132 16.11 -0.08 -19.22
CA LEU A 132 17.22 -0.60 -18.40
C LEU A 132 16.86 -1.84 -17.56
N PRO A 133 15.67 -1.96 -16.93
CA PRO A 133 15.29 -3.17 -16.21
C PRO A 133 15.32 -4.44 -17.05
N GLN A 134 14.91 -4.37 -18.33
CA GLN A 134 14.97 -5.52 -19.24
C GLN A 134 16.41 -5.93 -19.51
N LEU A 135 17.29 -4.96 -19.79
CA LEU A 135 18.71 -5.22 -20.00
C LEU A 135 19.32 -5.92 -18.78
N LEU A 136 19.01 -5.43 -17.57
CA LEU A 136 19.52 -6.02 -16.34
C LEU A 136 18.94 -7.42 -16.10
N ALA A 137 17.65 -7.62 -16.36
CA ALA A 137 17.01 -8.93 -16.25
C ALA A 137 17.71 -9.98 -17.13
N GLU A 138 17.96 -9.64 -18.39
CA GLU A 138 18.65 -10.49 -19.35
C GLU A 138 20.11 -10.75 -18.96
N ARG A 139 20.81 -9.71 -18.48
CA ARG A 139 22.22 -9.78 -18.12
C ARG A 139 22.48 -10.68 -16.92
N PHE A 140 21.60 -10.63 -15.93
CA PHE A 140 21.74 -11.37 -14.66
C PHE A 140 20.87 -12.63 -14.60
N GLU A 141 20.12 -12.94 -15.65
CA GLU A 141 19.22 -14.10 -15.75
C GLU A 141 18.24 -14.18 -14.57
N GLN A 142 17.76 -13.02 -14.13
CA GLN A 142 16.87 -12.89 -12.97
C GLN A 142 15.70 -11.96 -13.31
N ARG A 143 14.50 -12.37 -12.91
CA ARG A 143 13.29 -11.56 -13.13
C ARG A 143 13.38 -10.23 -12.41
N VAL A 144 12.86 -9.19 -13.04
CA VAL A 144 12.73 -7.86 -12.42
C VAL A 144 11.25 -7.54 -12.28
N VAL A 145 10.81 -7.24 -11.06
CA VAL A 145 9.46 -6.77 -10.78
C VAL A 145 9.49 -5.27 -10.51
N VAL A 146 8.83 -4.48 -11.34
CA VAL A 146 8.68 -3.04 -11.13
C VAL A 146 7.37 -2.77 -10.41
N MET A 147 7.48 -2.35 -9.15
CA MET A 147 6.34 -2.01 -8.32
C MET A 147 6.08 -0.49 -8.33
N PHE A 148 4.97 -0.07 -8.94
CA PHE A 148 4.51 1.31 -8.91
C PHE A 148 3.56 1.55 -7.74
N ARG A 149 3.96 2.41 -6.80
CA ARG A 149 3.09 2.91 -5.73
C ARG A 149 2.50 4.25 -6.12
N ASN A 150 1.22 4.47 -5.79
CA ASN A 150 0.52 5.73 -6.07
C ASN A 150 0.49 6.08 -7.57
N PHE A 151 0.37 5.07 -8.45
CA PHE A 151 0.50 5.24 -9.91
C PHE A 151 -0.48 6.26 -10.49
N SER A 152 -1.70 6.34 -9.95
CA SER A 152 -2.70 7.35 -10.36
C SER A 152 -2.24 8.79 -10.19
N HIS A 153 -1.25 9.06 -9.33
CA HIS A 153 -0.68 10.40 -9.18
C HIS A 153 -0.02 10.90 -10.46
N LEU A 154 0.46 10.04 -11.34
CA LEU A 154 1.12 10.49 -12.59
C LEU A 154 0.21 11.39 -13.44
N GLN A 155 -1.11 11.20 -13.35
CA GLN A 155 -2.13 12.02 -14.01
C GLN A 155 -2.08 13.51 -13.60
N THR A 156 -1.50 13.86 -12.45
CA THR A 156 -1.41 15.27 -12.01
C THR A 156 -0.54 16.12 -12.94
N TRP A 157 0.47 15.50 -13.56
CA TRP A 157 1.42 16.18 -14.45
C TRP A 157 1.42 15.62 -15.88
N ASP A 158 1.08 14.35 -16.10
CA ASP A 158 0.86 13.78 -17.43
C ASP A 158 -0.60 13.90 -17.89
N ARG A 159 -1.12 15.12 -17.90
CA ARG A 159 -2.56 15.37 -18.21
C ARG A 159 -2.99 14.92 -19.60
N LYS A 160 -2.05 14.80 -20.53
CA LYS A 160 -2.30 14.36 -21.92
C LYS A 160 -2.03 12.85 -22.12
N GLY A 161 -1.58 12.14 -21.08
CA GLY A 161 -1.27 10.72 -21.15
C GLY A 161 -0.09 10.36 -22.06
N HIS A 162 0.75 11.34 -22.44
CA HIS A 162 1.85 11.10 -23.37
C HIS A 162 2.92 10.23 -22.72
N TRP A 163 3.20 10.49 -21.45
CA TRP A 163 4.18 9.73 -20.68
C TRP A 163 3.65 8.31 -20.39
N GLU A 164 2.39 8.19 -19.96
CA GLU A 164 1.76 6.89 -19.70
C GLU A 164 1.69 6.02 -20.96
N THR A 165 1.46 6.64 -22.12
CA THR A 165 1.51 5.95 -23.43
C THR A 165 2.92 5.44 -23.74
N GLN A 166 3.95 6.25 -23.47
CA GLN A 166 5.34 5.82 -23.64
C GLN A 166 5.67 4.65 -22.71
N LEU A 167 5.30 4.72 -21.43
CA LEU A 167 5.52 3.64 -20.48
C LEU A 167 4.86 2.35 -20.99
N ARG A 168 3.57 2.39 -21.37
CA ARG A 168 2.87 1.20 -21.92
C ARG A 168 3.58 0.62 -23.15
N SER A 169 4.09 1.48 -24.03
CA SER A 169 4.85 1.02 -25.19
C SER A 169 6.15 0.33 -24.81
N GLU A 170 6.80 0.70 -23.69
CA GLU A 170 7.97 -0.01 -23.20
C GLU A 170 7.60 -1.31 -22.52
N ILE A 171 6.57 -1.31 -21.66
CA ILE A 171 6.04 -2.52 -21.01
C ILE A 171 5.78 -3.62 -22.06
N ALA A 172 5.11 -3.28 -23.15
CA ALA A 172 4.78 -4.22 -24.22
C ALA A 172 5.99 -4.81 -24.97
N ARG A 173 7.19 -4.23 -24.83
CA ARG A 173 8.44 -4.74 -25.42
C ARG A 173 9.25 -5.60 -24.45
N GLN A 174 8.95 -5.53 -23.17
CA GLN A 174 9.69 -6.24 -22.13
C GLN A 174 9.14 -7.65 -21.98
N THR A 175 10.03 -8.61 -21.80
CA THR A 175 9.72 -10.04 -21.72
C THR A 175 10.19 -10.68 -20.42
N GLN A 176 11.04 -10.00 -19.65
CA GLN A 176 11.59 -10.49 -18.38
C GLN A 176 11.32 -9.52 -17.22
N VAL A 177 10.43 -8.56 -17.45
CA VAL A 177 10.04 -7.55 -16.48
C VAL A 177 8.53 -7.64 -16.26
N CYS A 178 8.12 -7.80 -15.00
CA CYS A 178 6.72 -7.80 -14.60
C CYS A 178 6.39 -6.52 -13.85
N TYR A 179 5.17 -6.01 -14.00
CA TYR A 179 4.71 -4.80 -13.35
C TYR A 179 3.68 -5.10 -12.27
N ALA A 180 3.90 -4.56 -11.07
CA ALA A 180 2.99 -4.65 -9.94
C ALA A 180 2.46 -3.26 -9.57
N LEU A 181 1.18 -3.00 -9.83
CA LEU A 181 0.53 -1.72 -9.52
C LEU A 181 -0.12 -1.76 -8.14
N ILE A 182 0.27 -0.86 -7.25
CA ILE A 182 -0.32 -0.78 -5.90
C ILE A 182 -1.45 0.25 -5.90
N ALA A 183 -2.67 -0.23 -5.65
CA ALA A 183 -3.89 0.60 -5.65
C ALA A 183 -4.73 0.39 -4.39
N THR A 184 -5.54 1.37 -4.01
CA THR A 184 -6.44 1.29 -2.85
C THR A 184 -7.67 0.42 -3.11
N ALA A 185 -8.14 0.42 -4.36
CA ALA A 185 -9.23 -0.41 -4.84
C ALA A 185 -8.90 -0.95 -6.24
N ALA A 186 -9.69 -1.91 -6.71
CA ALA A 186 -9.64 -2.34 -8.10
C ALA A 186 -10.06 -1.16 -9.00
N GLU A 187 -9.22 -0.83 -9.98
CA GLU A 187 -9.49 0.27 -10.91
C GLU A 187 -10.30 -0.23 -12.11
N PRO A 188 -11.35 0.50 -12.58
CA PRO A 188 -12.19 0.06 -13.70
C PRO A 188 -11.42 -0.26 -14.98
N TRP A 189 -10.36 0.50 -15.27
CA TRP A 189 -9.53 0.29 -16.45
C TRP A 189 -8.71 -1.01 -16.36
N ALA A 190 -8.27 -1.40 -15.16
CA ALA A 190 -7.49 -2.63 -14.94
C ALA A 190 -8.39 -3.86 -15.10
N ILE A 191 -9.64 -3.76 -14.63
CA ILE A 191 -10.66 -4.80 -14.86
C ILE A 191 -10.93 -4.93 -16.36
N ALA A 192 -11.14 -3.80 -17.06
CA ALA A 192 -11.43 -3.80 -18.49
C ALA A 192 -10.26 -4.34 -19.35
N SER A 193 -9.01 -4.19 -18.90
CA SER A 193 -7.84 -4.72 -19.60
C SER A 193 -7.57 -6.19 -19.31
N GLY A 194 -8.31 -6.83 -18.39
CA GLY A 194 -8.04 -8.21 -17.98
C GLY A 194 -6.75 -8.37 -17.17
N LEU A 195 -6.30 -7.30 -16.50
CA LEU A 195 -5.12 -7.36 -15.62
C LEU A 195 -5.43 -8.26 -14.43
N GLU A 196 -4.47 -9.06 -13.97
CA GLU A 196 -4.66 -9.88 -12.76
C GLU A 196 -4.81 -8.96 -11.54
N ILE A 197 -5.95 -9.06 -10.86
CA ILE A 197 -6.26 -8.21 -9.69
C ILE A 197 -6.27 -9.08 -8.43
N ILE A 198 -5.34 -8.78 -7.52
CA ILE A 198 -5.20 -9.44 -6.22
C ILE A 198 -5.62 -8.45 -5.14
N THR A 199 -6.75 -8.70 -4.49
CA THR A 199 -7.33 -7.80 -3.48
C THR A 199 -7.02 -8.30 -2.08
N LEU A 200 -6.41 -7.46 -1.25
CA LEU A 200 -6.10 -7.74 0.14
C LEU A 200 -7.21 -7.23 1.04
N HIS A 201 -8.11 -8.14 1.44
CA HIS A 201 -9.18 -7.87 2.40
C HIS A 201 -8.67 -7.90 3.84
N PRO A 202 -9.40 -7.34 4.82
CA PRO A 202 -9.10 -7.55 6.24
C PRO A 202 -8.95 -9.05 6.58
N LEU A 203 -8.05 -9.34 7.51
CA LEU A 203 -7.80 -10.70 8.00
C LEU A 203 -9.02 -11.23 8.74
N SER A 204 -9.19 -12.55 8.79
CA SER A 204 -10.23 -13.16 9.61
C SER A 204 -9.95 -13.02 11.10
N GLN A 205 -11.01 -13.10 11.93
CA GLN A 205 -10.85 -13.09 13.39
C GLN A 205 -9.95 -14.22 13.88
N ALA A 206 -10.13 -15.44 13.34
CA ALA A 206 -9.32 -16.60 13.69
C ALA A 206 -7.83 -16.38 13.37
N THR A 207 -7.52 -15.76 12.23
CA THR A 207 -6.14 -15.42 11.84
C THR A 207 -5.52 -14.41 12.81
N VAL A 208 -6.27 -13.37 13.19
CA VAL A 208 -5.79 -12.36 14.16
C VAL A 208 -5.60 -12.97 15.54
N GLU A 209 -6.53 -13.79 16.01
CA GLU A 209 -6.45 -14.47 17.30
C GLU A 209 -5.24 -15.41 17.38
N GLN A 210 -5.04 -16.24 16.36
CA GLN A 210 -3.88 -17.13 16.27
C GLN A 210 -2.58 -16.33 16.35
N TRP A 211 -2.47 -15.25 15.56
CA TRP A 211 -1.28 -14.40 15.57
C TRP A 211 -1.07 -13.72 16.92
N LEU A 212 -2.11 -13.17 17.55
CA LEU A 212 -1.99 -12.56 18.88
C LEU A 212 -1.47 -13.56 19.91
N ASN A 213 -2.03 -14.77 19.92
CA ASN A 213 -1.60 -15.82 20.83
C ASN A 213 -0.13 -16.18 20.59
N GLN A 214 0.31 -16.31 19.35
CA GLN A 214 1.73 -16.56 19.02
C GLN A 214 2.64 -15.41 19.50
N GLN A 215 2.31 -14.15 19.17
CA GLN A 215 3.16 -13.00 19.48
C GLN A 215 3.31 -12.73 20.98
N PHE A 216 2.26 -12.98 21.77
CA PHE A 216 2.26 -12.72 23.20
C PHE A 216 2.69 -13.94 24.03
N ALA A 217 2.60 -15.16 23.48
CA ALA A 217 3.11 -16.37 24.13
C ALA A 217 4.62 -16.29 24.37
N ASP A 218 5.39 -15.76 23.42
CA ASP A 218 6.84 -15.54 23.56
C ASP A 218 7.19 -14.60 24.75
N TRP A 219 6.22 -13.81 25.18
CA TRP A 219 6.33 -12.91 26.32
C TRP A 219 5.58 -13.41 27.57
N GLY A 220 5.18 -14.69 27.59
CA GLY A 220 4.49 -15.32 28.71
C GLY A 220 3.10 -14.73 28.98
N ARG A 221 2.40 -14.28 27.94
CA ARG A 221 1.07 -13.66 28.04
C ARG A 221 0.03 -14.35 27.20
N SER A 222 -1.21 -14.25 27.67
CA SER A 222 -2.41 -14.78 27.01
C SER A 222 -3.55 -13.77 27.10
N PHE A 223 -4.49 -13.84 26.16
CA PHE A 223 -5.68 -12.99 26.17
C PHE A 223 -6.87 -13.75 26.75
N SER A 224 -7.71 -13.07 27.54
CA SER A 224 -9.05 -13.58 27.84
C SER A 224 -9.96 -13.49 26.60
N PRO A 225 -11.03 -14.30 26.49
CA PRO A 225 -11.95 -14.26 25.35
C PRO A 225 -12.53 -12.86 25.10
N ASP A 226 -12.88 -12.14 26.18
CA ASP A 226 -13.41 -10.78 26.09
C ASP A 226 -12.36 -9.77 25.60
N ALA A 227 -11.08 -9.99 25.93
CA ALA A 227 -9.98 -9.17 25.43
C ALA A 227 -9.77 -9.39 23.92
N ILE A 228 -9.86 -10.62 23.43
CA ILE A 228 -9.80 -10.94 21.99
C ILE A 228 -10.96 -10.26 21.26
N GLN A 229 -12.18 -10.32 21.80
CA GLN A 229 -13.34 -9.67 21.20
C GLN A 229 -13.19 -8.15 21.16
N ALA A 230 -12.73 -7.52 22.25
CA ALA A 230 -12.49 -6.08 22.28
C ALA A 230 -11.39 -5.66 21.28
N PHE A 231 -10.31 -6.44 21.19
CA PHE A 231 -9.24 -6.20 20.24
C PHE A 231 -9.74 -6.31 18.79
N TRP A 232 -10.43 -7.40 18.47
CA TRP A 232 -10.97 -7.64 17.14
C TRP A 232 -12.01 -6.60 16.74
N ALA A 233 -12.92 -6.21 17.63
CA ALA A 233 -13.90 -5.16 17.37
C ALA A 233 -13.21 -3.82 17.04
N ALA A 234 -12.06 -3.56 17.67
CA ALA A 234 -11.34 -2.32 17.46
C ALA A 234 -10.56 -2.27 16.13
N THR A 235 -9.96 -3.37 15.70
CA THR A 235 -9.09 -3.41 14.51
C THR A 235 -9.77 -4.00 13.28
N GLN A 236 -10.86 -4.75 13.47
CA GLN A 236 -11.68 -5.39 12.43
C GLN A 236 -10.84 -6.14 11.39
N GLY A 237 -9.75 -6.77 11.82
CA GLY A 237 -8.84 -7.53 10.95
C GLY A 237 -7.93 -6.70 10.06
N HIS A 238 -7.89 -5.37 10.21
CA HIS A 238 -7.00 -4.52 9.41
C HIS A 238 -5.56 -4.70 9.88
N PRO A 239 -4.64 -5.23 9.05
CA PRO A 239 -3.28 -5.58 9.48
C PRO A 239 -2.55 -4.42 10.18
N GLY A 240 -2.54 -3.24 9.57
CA GLY A 240 -1.89 -2.07 10.16
C GLY A 240 -2.43 -1.67 11.54
N GLU A 241 -3.74 -1.79 11.77
CA GLU A 241 -4.35 -1.45 13.06
C GLU A 241 -4.14 -2.56 14.10
N THR A 242 -4.20 -3.83 13.67
CA THR A 242 -3.82 -4.99 14.49
C THR A 242 -2.39 -4.86 15.00
N GLU A 243 -1.42 -4.56 14.14
CA GLU A 243 -0.04 -4.33 14.57
C GLU A 243 0.04 -3.15 15.56
N THR A 244 -0.62 -2.03 15.25
CA THR A 244 -0.54 -0.82 16.07
C THR A 244 -1.13 -1.04 17.46
N LEU A 245 -2.27 -1.72 17.58
CA LEU A 245 -2.89 -2.01 18.89
C LEU A 245 -2.08 -3.05 19.67
N ALA A 246 -1.57 -4.09 19.02
CA ALA A 246 -0.68 -5.07 19.66
C ALA A 246 0.59 -4.42 20.23
N ARG A 247 1.21 -3.52 19.45
CA ARG A 247 2.38 -2.74 19.90
C ARG A 247 2.03 -1.82 21.07
N ARG A 248 0.86 -1.17 21.04
CA ARG A 248 0.37 -0.34 22.16
C ARG A 248 0.20 -1.17 23.43
N LEU A 249 -0.44 -2.33 23.33
CA LEU A 249 -0.59 -3.26 24.45
C LEU A 249 0.77 -3.63 25.00
N TRP A 250 1.72 -4.05 24.17
CA TRP A 250 3.07 -4.38 24.64
C TRP A 250 3.75 -3.23 25.39
N LEU A 251 3.65 -1.99 24.89
CA LEU A 251 4.23 -0.81 25.55
C LEU A 251 3.62 -0.56 26.94
N LEU A 252 2.33 -0.85 27.12
CA LEU A 252 1.62 -0.72 28.40
C LEU A 252 1.96 -1.82 29.40
N GLN A 253 2.80 -2.79 29.01
CA GLN A 253 3.26 -3.88 29.86
C GLN A 253 2.12 -4.62 30.59
N PRO A 254 1.09 -5.15 29.89
CA PRO A 254 -0.07 -5.76 30.53
C PRO A 254 0.30 -6.94 31.42
N SER A 255 -0.67 -7.35 32.24
CA SER A 255 -0.61 -8.54 33.08
C SER A 255 -0.42 -9.81 32.26
N PRO A 256 0.03 -10.92 32.89
CA PRO A 256 0.15 -12.23 32.24
C PRO A 256 -1.13 -12.68 31.51
N THR A 257 -2.30 -12.45 32.13
CA THR A 257 -3.59 -12.54 31.44
C THR A 257 -4.03 -11.13 31.07
N ILE A 258 -4.19 -10.87 29.78
CA ILE A 258 -4.63 -9.60 29.23
C ILE A 258 -6.16 -9.61 29.24
N GLU A 259 -6.73 -8.72 30.05
CA GLU A 259 -8.18 -8.56 30.19
C GLU A 259 -8.73 -7.47 29.28
N ARG A 260 -10.05 -7.51 29.05
CA ARG A 260 -10.77 -6.53 28.23
C ARG A 260 -10.47 -5.09 28.62
N SER A 261 -10.42 -4.77 29.91
CA SER A 261 -10.16 -3.42 30.39
C SER A 261 -8.78 -2.89 29.96
N GLN A 262 -7.76 -3.75 29.87
CA GLN A 262 -6.43 -3.36 29.42
C GLN A 262 -6.40 -3.10 27.92
N VAL A 263 -7.17 -3.86 27.14
CA VAL A 263 -7.38 -3.60 25.71
C VAL A 263 -8.11 -2.27 25.51
N GLU A 264 -9.15 -1.99 26.29
CA GLU A 264 -9.89 -0.73 26.23
C GLU A 264 -9.02 0.49 26.60
N VAL A 265 -8.16 0.37 27.62
CA VAL A 265 -7.15 1.39 27.95
C VAL A 265 -6.16 1.59 26.80
N ALA A 266 -5.68 0.51 26.18
CA ALA A 266 -4.79 0.60 25.02
C ALA A 266 -5.46 1.28 23.83
N ILE A 267 -6.73 0.98 23.56
CA ILE A 267 -7.52 1.63 22.51
C ILE A 267 -7.70 3.12 22.83
N ALA A 268 -8.13 3.47 24.04
CA ALA A 268 -8.34 4.86 24.44
C ALA A 268 -7.06 5.70 24.29
N SER A 269 -5.94 5.23 24.85
CA SER A 269 -4.64 5.89 24.71
C SER A 269 -4.21 6.02 23.25
N LEU A 270 -4.47 5.01 22.41
CA LEU A 270 -4.13 5.07 20.99
C LEU A 270 -4.99 6.10 20.24
N LEU A 271 -6.27 6.20 20.55
CA LEU A 271 -7.17 7.18 19.93
C LEU A 271 -6.82 8.61 20.35
N GLU A 272 -6.41 8.81 21.60
CA GLU A 272 -5.89 10.11 22.07
C GLU A 272 -4.63 10.52 21.30
N ASP A 273 -3.65 9.61 21.16
CA ASP A 273 -2.42 9.87 20.40
C ASP A 273 -2.70 10.17 18.91
N LEU A 274 -3.71 9.51 18.33
CA LEU A 274 -4.07 9.68 16.91
C LEU A 274 -5.01 10.87 16.66
N ALA A 275 -5.62 11.46 17.70
CA ALA A 275 -6.66 12.48 17.56
C ALA A 275 -6.22 13.66 16.69
N LEU A 276 -5.04 14.24 16.95
CA LEU A 276 -4.52 15.37 16.17
C LEU A 276 -4.30 15.02 14.69
N THR A 277 -3.89 13.78 14.41
CA THR A 277 -3.70 13.28 13.04
C THR A 277 -5.05 13.16 12.33
N PHE A 278 -6.06 12.63 13.03
CA PHE A 278 -7.42 12.50 12.49
C PHE A 278 -8.10 13.86 12.28
N GLU A 279 -7.90 14.82 13.19
CA GLU A 279 -8.36 16.20 13.02
C GLU A 279 -7.73 16.85 11.78
N SER A 280 -6.41 16.70 11.63
CA SER A 280 -5.69 17.22 10.47
C SER A 280 -6.18 16.58 9.16
N LEU A 281 -6.45 15.28 9.17
CA LEU A 281 -7.05 14.57 8.03
C LEU A 281 -8.41 15.19 7.67
N LEU A 282 -9.31 15.38 8.64
CA LEU A 282 -10.63 15.97 8.39
C LEU A 282 -10.55 17.40 7.84
N LEU A 283 -9.63 18.23 8.35
CA LEU A 283 -9.45 19.61 7.89
C LEU A 283 -9.01 19.71 6.43
N LEU A 284 -8.37 18.68 5.89
CA LEU A 284 -7.92 18.60 4.50
C LEU A 284 -8.98 18.03 3.56
N LEU A 285 -10.11 17.54 4.08
CA LEU A 285 -11.19 16.96 3.29
C LEU A 285 -12.28 18.00 3.00
N PRO A 286 -12.90 17.98 1.80
CA PRO A 286 -14.13 18.73 1.55
C PRO A 286 -15.21 18.37 2.57
N THR A 287 -16.01 19.36 2.99
CA THR A 287 -17.07 19.16 4.00
C THR A 287 -18.05 18.05 3.63
N SER A 288 -18.35 17.86 2.34
CA SER A 288 -19.21 16.77 1.87
C SER A 288 -18.61 15.38 2.10
N GLN A 289 -17.28 15.25 2.03
CA GLN A 289 -16.57 13.99 2.33
C GLN A 289 -16.51 13.75 3.83
N VAL A 290 -16.28 14.78 4.64
CA VAL A 290 -16.29 14.70 6.11
C VAL A 290 -17.66 14.22 6.60
N ARG A 291 -18.75 14.87 6.16
CA ARG A 291 -20.11 14.47 6.52
C ARG A 291 -20.39 13.01 6.19
N LEU A 292 -20.00 12.57 4.99
CA LEU A 292 -20.18 11.17 4.58
C LEU A 292 -19.40 10.20 5.49
N LEU A 293 -18.16 10.53 5.88
CA LEU A 293 -17.38 9.71 6.82
C LEU A 293 -18.05 9.62 8.18
N GLU A 294 -18.52 10.74 8.72
CA GLU A 294 -19.23 10.82 10.01
C GLU A 294 -20.53 9.99 9.95
N SER A 295 -21.32 10.13 8.89
CA SER A 295 -22.54 9.36 8.68
C SER A 295 -22.28 7.85 8.65
N LEU A 296 -21.28 7.41 7.88
CA LEU A 296 -20.91 5.99 7.80
C LEU A 296 -20.35 5.45 9.12
N ALA A 297 -19.72 6.29 9.93
CA ALA A 297 -19.21 5.91 11.24
C ALA A 297 -20.35 5.69 12.24
N ILE A 298 -21.35 6.58 12.27
CA ILE A 298 -22.46 6.54 13.24
C ILE A 298 -23.55 5.54 12.81
N ASP A 299 -23.81 5.47 11.51
CA ASP A 299 -24.91 4.71 10.92
C ASP A 299 -24.41 3.96 9.69
N PRO A 300 -23.70 2.82 9.88
CA PRO A 300 -23.16 2.03 8.77
C PRO A 300 -24.26 1.59 7.80
N THR A 301 -24.00 1.69 6.50
CA THR A 301 -24.96 1.29 5.47
C THR A 301 -24.26 0.82 4.20
N SER A 302 -24.81 -0.20 3.56
CA SER A 302 -24.40 -0.61 2.20
C SER A 302 -25.01 0.28 1.10
N SER A 303 -25.92 1.20 1.45
CA SER A 303 -26.68 2.01 0.51
C SER A 303 -26.69 3.50 0.90
N PRO A 304 -25.52 4.18 0.95
CA PRO A 304 -25.42 5.58 1.36
C PRO A 304 -26.16 6.55 0.42
N GLN A 305 -26.53 6.08 -0.77
CA GLN A 305 -27.30 6.85 -1.76
C GLN A 305 -28.82 6.70 -1.60
N ALA A 306 -29.29 5.90 -0.65
CA ALA A 306 -30.73 5.74 -0.41
C ALA A 306 -31.34 7.06 0.10
N GLY A 307 -32.52 7.43 -0.41
CA GLY A 307 -33.15 8.72 -0.10
C GLY A 307 -33.35 8.99 1.38
N HIS A 308 -33.75 7.97 2.15
CA HIS A 308 -33.91 8.07 3.61
C HIS A 308 -32.58 8.35 4.33
N TYR A 309 -31.48 7.73 3.89
CA TYR A 309 -30.16 7.91 4.46
C TYR A 309 -29.60 9.31 4.16
N ILE A 310 -29.73 9.75 2.89
CA ILE A 310 -29.38 11.11 2.46
C ILE A 310 -30.13 12.15 3.29
N GLN A 311 -31.44 11.94 3.52
CA GLN A 311 -32.25 12.87 4.31
C GLN A 311 -31.83 12.88 5.79
N LYS A 312 -31.64 11.71 6.40
CA LYS A 312 -31.22 11.56 7.80
C LYS A 312 -29.90 12.30 8.08
N HIS A 313 -28.94 12.15 7.17
CA HIS A 313 -27.57 12.65 7.34
C HIS A 313 -27.26 13.96 6.59
N GLN A 314 -28.27 14.55 5.94
CA GLN A 314 -28.13 15.78 5.17
C GLN A 314 -26.98 15.74 4.15
N LEU A 315 -26.87 14.60 3.44
CA LEU A 315 -25.86 14.41 2.42
C LEU A 315 -26.23 15.13 1.12
N SER A 316 -25.22 15.42 0.31
CA SER A 316 -25.42 15.88 -1.07
C SER A 316 -26.21 14.85 -1.88
N ARG A 317 -26.92 15.29 -2.93
CA ARG A 317 -27.65 14.40 -3.85
C ARG A 317 -26.91 14.23 -5.17
N GLY A 318 -27.17 13.11 -5.85
CA GLY A 318 -26.68 12.83 -7.20
C GLY A 318 -25.16 12.88 -7.31
N GLY A 319 -24.65 13.58 -8.34
CA GLY A 319 -23.21 13.61 -8.67
C GLY A 319 -22.30 14.09 -7.54
N GLY A 320 -22.79 14.94 -6.63
CA GLY A 320 -22.01 15.40 -5.48
C GLY A 320 -21.67 14.27 -4.48
N LEU A 321 -22.63 13.36 -4.23
CA LEU A 321 -22.42 12.21 -3.35
C LEU A 321 -21.56 11.14 -4.03
N GLN A 322 -21.82 10.86 -5.32
CA GLN A 322 -21.00 9.93 -6.08
C GLN A 322 -19.54 10.38 -6.15
N GLY A 323 -19.29 11.67 -6.37
CA GLY A 323 -17.95 12.25 -6.34
C GLY A 323 -17.27 12.12 -4.97
N ALA A 324 -18.02 12.31 -3.87
CA ALA A 324 -17.50 12.11 -2.52
C ALA A 324 -17.12 10.63 -2.27
N LEU A 325 -18.00 9.69 -2.63
CA LEU A 325 -17.74 8.25 -2.53
C LEU A 325 -16.48 7.85 -3.31
N ASN A 326 -16.42 8.23 -4.60
CA ASN A 326 -15.28 7.92 -5.46
C ASN A 326 -13.97 8.48 -4.91
N SER A 327 -13.99 9.74 -4.46
CA SER A 327 -12.79 10.39 -3.90
C SER A 327 -12.33 9.74 -2.59
N LEU A 328 -13.25 9.39 -1.69
CA LEU A 328 -12.91 8.71 -0.43
C LEU A 328 -12.38 7.29 -0.66
N MET A 329 -12.94 6.55 -1.64
CA MET A 329 -12.43 5.23 -2.03
C MET A 329 -11.01 5.33 -2.60
N GLN A 330 -10.77 6.27 -3.52
CA GLN A 330 -9.44 6.51 -4.09
C GLN A 330 -8.41 6.87 -3.01
N LYS A 331 -8.80 7.69 -2.02
CA LYS A 331 -7.97 8.03 -0.85
C LYS A 331 -7.77 6.85 0.11
N GLY A 332 -8.49 5.74 -0.07
CA GLY A 332 -8.42 4.57 0.81
C GLY A 332 -9.02 4.83 2.20
N LEU A 333 -10.00 5.73 2.31
CA LEU A 333 -10.68 6.07 3.56
C LEU A 333 -11.99 5.29 3.75
N ILE A 334 -12.58 4.80 2.66
CA ILE A 334 -13.72 3.89 2.68
C ILE A 334 -13.50 2.75 1.68
N TYR A 335 -14.13 1.61 1.95
CA TYR A 335 -14.33 0.57 0.95
C TYR A 335 -15.52 0.89 0.04
N GLY A 336 -15.59 0.21 -1.11
CA GLY A 336 -16.63 0.40 -2.09
C GLY A 336 -17.89 -0.43 -1.86
N PRO A 337 -18.78 -0.48 -2.88
CA PRO A 337 -20.06 -1.19 -2.79
C PRO A 337 -19.88 -2.69 -2.53
N GLU A 338 -18.80 -3.31 -3.03
CA GLU A 338 -18.47 -4.72 -2.81
C GLU A 338 -18.26 -5.08 -1.33
N SER A 339 -17.94 -4.07 -0.51
CA SER A 339 -17.72 -4.20 0.93
C SER A 339 -18.79 -3.50 1.76
N GLY A 340 -19.86 -3.01 1.11
CA GLY A 340 -20.98 -2.33 1.76
C GLY A 340 -20.64 -0.95 2.31
N TYR A 341 -19.83 -0.15 1.61
CA TYR A 341 -19.48 1.24 1.95
C TYR A 341 -19.19 1.46 3.45
N ARG A 342 -18.02 1.03 3.90
CA ARG A 342 -17.58 1.17 5.29
C ARG A 342 -16.24 1.86 5.38
N LEU A 343 -15.90 2.41 6.54
CA LEU A 343 -14.57 2.99 6.75
C LEU A 343 -13.47 1.95 6.57
N ALA A 344 -12.37 2.38 5.95
CA ALA A 344 -11.17 1.59 5.71
C ALA A 344 -10.17 1.61 6.88
N LEU A 345 -10.43 2.46 7.86
CA LEU A 345 -9.60 2.72 9.04
C LEU A 345 -10.49 2.61 10.30
N PRO A 346 -10.68 1.40 10.87
CA PRO A 346 -11.56 1.20 12.02
C PRO A 346 -11.28 2.08 13.24
N LEU A 347 -10.01 2.34 13.59
CA LEU A 347 -9.67 3.26 14.68
C LEU A 347 -10.12 4.70 14.39
N PHE A 348 -10.01 5.14 13.14
CA PHE A 348 -10.55 6.43 12.73
C PHE A 348 -12.08 6.46 12.82
N GLY A 349 -12.75 5.37 12.43
CA GLY A 349 -14.20 5.22 12.60
C GLY A 349 -14.65 5.30 14.05
N GLN A 350 -13.96 4.61 14.96
CA GLN A 350 -14.23 4.71 16.39
C GLN A 350 -14.00 6.11 16.95
N TRP A 351 -12.95 6.79 16.50
CA TRP A 351 -12.70 8.18 16.89
C TRP A 351 -13.82 9.11 16.41
N LEU A 352 -14.29 8.96 15.18
CA LEU A 352 -15.43 9.73 14.65
C LEU A 352 -16.70 9.48 15.46
N GLN A 353 -16.99 8.22 15.81
CA GLN A 353 -18.14 7.87 16.65
C GLN A 353 -18.10 8.58 18.01
N ARG A 354 -16.93 8.62 18.68
CA ARG A 354 -16.74 9.31 19.97
C ARG A 354 -16.78 10.83 19.89
N ARG A 355 -16.51 11.39 18.71
CA ARG A 355 -16.49 12.84 18.47
C ARG A 355 -17.89 13.37 18.17
N VAL A 356 -18.68 12.63 17.41
CA VAL A 356 -19.99 13.09 16.92
C VAL A 356 -21.15 12.60 17.79
N GLY A 357 -21.03 11.39 18.35
CA GLY A 357 -21.93 10.90 19.39
C GLY A 357 -21.54 11.43 20.75
#